data_AF-A0A356WWF1-F1
#
_entry.id   AF-A0A356WWF1-F1
#
_cell.length_a   1.000
_cell.length_b   1.000
_cell.length_c   1.000
_cell.angle_alpha   90.00
_cell.angle_beta   90.00
_cell.angle_gamma   90.00
#
_symmetry.space_group_name_H-M   'P 1'
#
loop_
_entity.id
_entity.type
_entity.pdbx_description
1 polymer ?
#
loop_
_entity_poly.entity_id
_entity_poly.type
_entity_poly.pdbx_seq_one_letter_code
_entity_poly.pdbx_strand_id
1 'polypeptide(L)'
;LSYSSDRGQTWSHIEASNIPSPLSPATIERIPGTGDWLLVWNNNDGSNLEIKDKRTPITIAVSKDEGKTWEKIKNIHADPDGWYCYIAIHFVDNKNILLSYCAGSQSQKTHLAVTENTLLHIKWLYE
;
A
#
# COMPACT_ATOMS: atom_id res chain seq x y z
N LEU A 1 -5.55 -6.57 12.89
CA LEU A 1 -5.96 -7.69 12.02
C LEU A 1 -6.92 -8.57 12.79
N SER A 2 -7.99 -8.98 12.12
CA SER A 2 -8.93 -9.98 12.62
C SER A 2 -9.27 -10.90 11.45
N TYR A 3 -9.61 -12.15 11.75
CA TYR A 3 -9.82 -13.18 10.75
C TYR A 3 -11.21 -13.79 10.92
N SER A 4 -11.82 -14.15 9.80
CA SER A 4 -13.07 -14.89 9.75
C SER A 4 -12.87 -16.21 9.01
N SER A 5 -13.41 -17.29 9.57
CA SER A 5 -13.47 -18.62 8.94
C SER A 5 -14.85 -18.97 8.40
N ASP A 6 -15.83 -18.07 8.54
CA ASP A 6 -17.26 -18.31 8.25
C ASP A 6 -17.86 -17.27 7.30
N ARG A 7 -17.02 -16.72 6.41
CA ARG A 7 -17.38 -15.71 5.40
C ARG A 7 -17.86 -14.39 6.02
N GLY A 8 -17.26 -14.00 7.13
CA GLY A 8 -17.43 -12.69 7.76
C GLY A 8 -18.58 -12.60 8.76
N GLN A 9 -19.19 -13.73 9.16
CA GLN A 9 -20.25 -13.73 10.17
C GLN A 9 -19.68 -13.51 11.57
N THR A 10 -18.57 -14.17 11.87
CA THR A 10 -17.80 -13.98 13.09
C THR A 10 -16.34 -13.66 12.78
N TRP A 11 -15.71 -13.00 13.73
CA TRP A 11 -14.36 -12.47 13.62
C TRP A 11 -13.57 -12.82 14.89
N SER A 12 -12.30 -13.14 14.72
CA SER A 12 -11.38 -13.33 15.83
C SER A 12 -11.19 -12.04 16.63
N HIS A 13 -10.57 -12.14 17.80
CA HIS A 13 -10.06 -10.95 18.49
C HIS A 13 -9.16 -10.13 17.55
N ILE A 14 -9.23 -8.80 17.69
CA ILE A 14 -8.43 -7.87 16.91
C ILE A 14 -7.01 -7.81 17.48
N GLU A 15 -6.02 -8.00 16.62
CA GLU A 15 -4.61 -7.91 16.99
C GLU A 15 -3.93 -6.75 16.25
N ALA A 16 -2.80 -6.27 16.75
CA ALA A 16 -2.00 -5.29 16.00
C ALA A 16 -1.43 -5.93 14.71
N SER A 17 -1.41 -5.19 13.59
CA SER A 17 -0.67 -5.59 12.39
C SER A 17 0.81 -5.24 12.50
N ASN A 18 1.64 -5.88 11.69
CA ASN A 18 3.02 -5.47 11.40
C ASN A 18 3.12 -4.43 10.26
N ILE A 19 1.99 -3.85 9.84
CA ILE A 19 1.90 -2.83 8.79
C ILE A 19 1.78 -1.47 9.48
N PRO A 20 2.86 -0.66 9.53
CA PRO A 20 2.77 0.70 10.04
C PRO A 20 2.05 1.58 9.02
N SER A 21 1.16 2.47 9.48
CA SER A 21 0.43 3.38 8.60
C SER A 21 0.03 4.69 9.30
N PRO A 22 0.13 5.84 8.62
CA PRO A 22 -0.34 7.12 9.12
C PRO A 22 -1.81 7.33 8.76
N LEU A 23 -2.76 6.94 9.61
CA LEU A 23 -4.23 7.12 9.45
C LEU A 23 -4.70 7.22 7.98
N SER A 24 -4.26 6.26 7.17
CA SER A 24 -4.43 6.22 5.71
C SER A 24 -4.75 4.79 5.29
N PRO A 25 -5.59 4.61 4.23
CA PRO A 25 -5.93 3.29 3.75
C PRO A 25 -4.72 2.54 3.22
N ALA A 26 -4.72 1.23 3.45
CA ALA A 26 -3.87 0.28 2.75
C ALA A 26 -4.74 -0.55 1.80
N THR A 27 -4.20 -0.93 0.65
CA THR A 27 -4.87 -1.80 -0.31
C THR A 27 -4.07 -3.09 -0.43
N ILE A 28 -4.76 -4.23 -0.29
CA ILE A 28 -4.18 -5.57 -0.41
C ILE A 28 -4.92 -6.32 -1.52
N GLU A 29 -4.17 -6.94 -2.42
CA GLU A 29 -4.72 -7.79 -3.49
C GLU A 29 -3.89 -9.07 -3.63
N ARG A 30 -4.50 -10.15 -4.14
CA ARG A 30 -3.76 -11.35 -4.54
C ARG A 30 -3.17 -11.15 -5.94
N ILE A 31 -1.88 -11.41 -6.10
CA ILE A 31 -1.20 -11.38 -7.40
C ILE A 31 -1.68 -12.61 -8.22
N PRO A 32 -2.29 -12.41 -9.40
CA PRO A 32 -2.77 -13.50 -10.22
C PRO A 32 -1.65 -14.48 -10.60
N GLY A 33 -1.92 -15.78 -10.47
CA GLY A 33 -1.02 -16.84 -10.90
C GLY A 33 0.12 -17.19 -9.93
N THR A 34 0.45 -16.34 -8.95
CA THR A 34 1.47 -16.65 -7.92
C THR A 34 0.86 -17.08 -6.60
N GLY A 35 -0.30 -16.51 -6.23
CA GLY A 35 -0.92 -16.69 -4.92
C GLY A 35 -0.35 -15.75 -3.84
N ASP A 36 0.72 -15.04 -4.15
CA ASP A 36 1.32 -14.00 -3.31
C ASP A 36 0.34 -12.82 -3.11
N TRP A 37 0.48 -12.11 -2.00
CA TRP A 37 -0.30 -10.90 -1.73
C TRP A 37 0.55 -9.67 -2.03
N LEU A 38 -0.07 -8.67 -2.65
CA LEU A 38 0.48 -7.35 -2.87
C LEU A 38 -0.14 -6.38 -1.87
N LEU A 39 0.68 -5.62 -1.16
CA LEU A 39 0.24 -4.54 -0.28
C LEU A 39 0.78 -3.22 -0.82
N VAL A 40 -0.10 -2.23 -0.95
CA VAL A 40 0.29 -0.83 -1.22
C VAL A 40 -0.28 0.05 -0.11
N TRP A 41 0.58 0.82 0.55
CA TRP A 41 0.21 1.64 1.70
C TRP A 41 1.19 2.79 1.92
N ASN A 42 0.86 3.70 2.82
CA ASN A 42 1.84 4.66 3.31
C ASN A 42 2.67 4.07 4.44
N ASN A 43 3.93 3.70 4.16
CA ASN A 43 4.81 3.06 5.13
C ASN A 43 5.44 4.09 6.08
N ASN A 44 4.65 4.53 7.05
CA ASN A 44 5.02 5.58 7.99
C ASN A 44 4.36 5.33 9.35
N ASP A 45 5.17 5.11 10.37
CA ASP A 45 4.76 4.88 11.76
C ASP A 45 4.80 6.15 12.63
N GLY A 46 5.16 7.29 12.04
CA GLY A 46 5.33 8.56 12.73
C GLY A 46 6.66 8.71 13.49
N SER A 47 7.59 7.75 13.38
CA SER A 47 8.92 7.85 14.00
C SER A 47 9.82 8.88 13.31
N ASN A 48 9.69 9.05 11.99
CA ASN A 48 10.38 10.09 11.25
C ASN A 48 9.64 11.43 11.38
N LEU A 49 10.26 12.39 12.08
CA LEU A 49 9.69 13.71 12.34
C LEU A 49 9.38 14.53 11.07
N GLU A 50 10.11 14.32 9.98
CA GLU A 50 9.90 15.06 8.71
C GLU A 50 8.57 14.69 8.06
N ILE A 51 8.16 13.42 8.22
CA ILE A 51 6.95 12.86 7.63
C ILE A 51 5.91 12.45 8.67
N LYS A 52 6.12 12.80 9.93
CA LYS A 52 5.17 12.50 11.01
C LYS A 52 3.80 13.08 10.65
N ASP A 53 2.77 12.24 10.75
CA ASP A 53 1.38 12.55 10.40
C ASP A 53 1.12 12.81 8.90
N LYS A 54 2.07 12.50 8.02
CA LYS A 54 1.95 12.66 6.57
C LYS A 54 1.68 11.34 5.84
N ARG A 55 0.96 11.43 4.72
CA ARG A 55 0.67 10.29 3.83
C ARG A 55 1.75 10.09 2.78
N THR A 56 2.98 9.86 3.23
CA THR A 56 4.18 9.58 2.43
C THR A 56 5.19 8.79 3.28
N PRO A 57 6.06 7.94 2.72
CA PRO A 57 6.09 7.47 1.32
C PRO A 57 4.84 6.66 0.96
N ILE A 58 4.58 6.43 -0.33
CA ILE A 58 3.69 5.35 -0.79
C ILE A 58 4.56 4.17 -1.21
N THR A 59 4.31 3.03 -0.60
CA THR A 59 5.19 1.87 -0.56
C THR A 59 4.43 0.64 -1.02
N ILE A 60 5.14 -0.29 -1.66
CA ILE A 60 4.65 -1.59 -2.11
C ILE A 60 5.46 -2.71 -1.45
N ALA A 61 4.82 -3.82 -1.14
CA ALA A 61 5.46 -5.02 -0.62
C ALA A 61 4.71 -6.29 -1.03
N VAL A 62 5.38 -7.43 -0.92
CA VAL A 62 4.84 -8.75 -1.22
C VAL A 62 4.79 -9.59 0.04
N SER A 63 3.73 -10.38 0.20
CA SER A 63 3.69 -11.46 1.18
C SER A 63 3.49 -12.80 0.48
N LYS A 64 4.30 -13.79 0.88
CA LYS A 64 4.19 -15.19 0.43
C LYS A 64 3.49 -16.10 1.43
N ASP A 65 3.09 -15.56 2.57
CA ASP A 65 2.56 -16.29 3.72
C ASP A 65 1.25 -15.68 4.24
N GLU A 66 0.45 -15.18 3.30
CA GLU A 66 -0.90 -14.64 3.53
C GLU A 66 -0.94 -13.47 4.53
N GLY A 67 0.00 -12.53 4.37
CA GLY A 67 0.08 -11.29 5.12
C GLY A 67 0.76 -11.41 6.49
N LYS A 68 1.33 -12.57 6.82
CA LYS A 68 2.08 -12.75 8.09
C LYS A 68 3.39 -11.99 8.07
N THR A 69 4.13 -12.06 6.96
CA THR A 69 5.36 -11.29 6.72
C THR A 69 5.30 -10.58 5.38
N TRP A 70 5.97 -9.42 5.32
CA TRP A 70 6.05 -8.57 4.12
C TRP A 70 7.52 -8.43 3.72
N GLU A 71 7.82 -8.78 2.47
CA GLU A 71 9.13 -8.70 1.84
C GLU A 71 9.10 -7.79 0.61
N LYS A 72 10.27 -7.54 0.00
CA LYS A 72 10.39 -6.74 -1.23
C LYS A 72 9.78 -5.33 -1.09
N ILE A 73 10.00 -4.71 0.07
CA ILE A 73 9.48 -3.39 0.41
C ILE A 73 10.17 -2.32 -0.47
N LYS A 74 9.39 -1.58 -1.26
CA LYS A 74 9.89 -0.53 -2.17
C LYS A 74 8.98 0.68 -2.16
N ASN A 75 9.57 1.88 -2.23
CA ASN A 75 8.79 3.11 -2.38
C ASN A 75 8.47 3.34 -3.86
N ILE A 76 7.19 3.59 -4.16
CA ILE A 76 6.73 4.07 -5.47
C ILE A 76 6.98 5.58 -5.53
N HIS A 77 6.61 6.32 -4.48
CA HIS A 77 7.00 7.70 -4.24
C HIS A 77 7.50 7.89 -2.81
N ALA A 78 8.51 8.74 -2.64
CA ALA A 78 9.15 9.03 -1.35
C ALA A 78 9.30 10.53 -1.06
N ASP A 79 8.60 11.39 -1.80
CA ASP A 79 8.64 12.84 -1.58
C ASP A 79 8.06 13.21 -0.20
N PRO A 80 8.83 13.84 0.71
CA PRO A 80 8.34 14.28 2.02
C PRO A 80 7.22 15.36 1.97
N ASP A 81 7.08 16.08 0.86
CA ASP A 81 5.99 17.03 0.61
C ASP A 81 4.75 16.35 -0.02
N GLY A 82 4.92 15.13 -0.53
CA GLY A 82 3.87 14.35 -1.17
C GLY A 82 2.73 13.96 -0.22
N TRP A 83 1.53 13.85 -0.78
CA TRP A 83 0.34 13.39 -0.06
C TRP A 83 -0.44 12.40 -0.91
N TYR A 84 -0.36 11.11 -0.59
CA TYR A 84 -0.89 10.02 -1.43
C TYR A 84 -1.98 9.25 -0.69
N CYS A 85 -3.07 8.83 -1.35
CA CYS A 85 -4.15 8.08 -0.70
C CYS A 85 -5.08 7.37 -1.69
N TYR A 86 -5.92 6.47 -1.19
CA TYR A 86 -7.00 5.82 -1.93
C TYR A 86 -6.51 5.02 -3.16
N ILE A 87 -5.60 4.07 -2.89
CA ILE A 87 -4.96 3.25 -3.91
C ILE A 87 -5.94 2.20 -4.46
N ALA A 88 -6.09 2.19 -5.78
CA ALA A 88 -6.65 1.08 -6.54
C ALA A 88 -5.52 0.31 -7.22
N ILE A 89 -5.62 -1.02 -7.22
CA ILE A 89 -4.66 -1.94 -7.86
C ILE A 89 -5.40 -2.68 -8.97
N HIS A 90 -4.84 -2.71 -10.17
CA HIS A 90 -5.36 -3.47 -11.28
C HIS A 90 -4.24 -4.23 -11.99
N PHE A 91 -4.37 -5.55 -12.10
CA PHE A 91 -3.46 -6.37 -12.90
C PHE A 91 -3.95 -6.35 -14.35
N VAL A 92 -3.25 -5.58 -15.19
CA VAL A 92 -3.58 -5.42 -16.61
C VAL A 92 -3.35 -6.74 -17.36
N ASP A 93 -2.28 -7.44 -16.99
CA ASP A 93 -1.93 -8.78 -17.46
C ASP A 93 -0.98 -9.44 -16.44
N ASN A 94 -0.39 -10.58 -16.80
CA ASN A 94 0.53 -11.35 -15.94
C ASN A 94 1.88 -10.65 -15.66
N LYS A 95 2.14 -9.49 -16.26
CA LYS A 95 3.40 -8.76 -16.20
C LYS A 95 3.23 -7.33 -15.71
N ASN A 96 2.05 -6.74 -15.81
CA ASN A 96 1.84 -5.32 -15.59
C ASN A 96 0.78 -5.05 -14.51
N ILE A 97 1.16 -4.20 -13.55
CA ILE A 97 0.32 -3.75 -12.44
C ILE A 97 0.08 -2.26 -12.64
N LEU A 98 -1.18 -1.87 -12.81
CA LEU A 98 -1.61 -0.47 -12.83
C LEU A 98 -2.08 -0.07 -11.44
N LEU A 99 -1.50 1.01 -10.93
CA LEU A 99 -1.93 1.67 -9.70
C LEU A 99 -2.58 3.01 -10.05
N SER A 100 -3.71 3.31 -9.43
CA SER A 100 -4.37 4.62 -9.51
C SER A 100 -4.66 5.11 -8.11
N TYR A 101 -4.31 6.36 -7.80
CA TYR A 101 -4.49 6.93 -6.46
C TYR A 101 -4.58 8.45 -6.51
N CYS A 102 -5.09 9.04 -5.42
CA CYS A 102 -5.06 10.48 -5.23
C CYS A 102 -3.66 10.91 -4.77
N ALA A 103 -3.16 12.01 -5.33
CA ALA A 103 -1.85 12.58 -5.07
C ALA A 103 -1.90 14.11 -5.03
N GLY A 104 -0.80 14.70 -4.57
CA GLY A 104 -0.60 16.15 -4.52
C GLY A 104 0.48 16.52 -3.50
N SER A 105 0.52 17.81 -3.17
CA SER A 105 1.56 18.43 -2.35
C SER A 105 0.93 19.12 -1.15
N GLN A 106 1.62 19.05 -0.02
CA GLN A 106 1.25 19.77 1.20
C GLN A 106 1.60 21.25 1.11
N SER A 107 2.82 21.57 0.68
CA SER A 107 3.29 22.96 0.53
C SER A 107 2.43 23.77 -0.45
N GLN A 108 1.98 23.13 -1.53
CA GLN A 108 1.07 23.73 -2.52
C GLN A 108 -0.41 23.62 -2.15
N LYS A 109 -0.74 22.94 -1.03
CA LYS A 109 -2.10 22.71 -0.53
C LYS A 109 -3.03 21.99 -1.52
N THR A 110 -2.47 21.26 -2.49
CA THR A 110 -3.25 20.46 -3.44
C THR A 110 -3.68 19.11 -2.84
N HIS A 111 -2.93 18.58 -1.87
CA HIS A 111 -3.24 17.36 -1.13
C HIS A 111 -3.66 16.17 -2.01
N LEU A 112 -4.96 15.87 -2.13
CA LEU A 112 -5.50 14.73 -2.88
C LEU A 112 -6.20 15.17 -4.19
N ALA A 113 -5.83 16.32 -4.73
CA ALA A 113 -6.49 16.92 -5.89
C ALA A 113 -6.06 16.36 -7.25
N VAL A 114 -5.01 15.53 -7.30
CA VAL A 114 -4.49 14.93 -8.53
C VAL A 114 -4.79 13.43 -8.55
N THR A 115 -5.18 12.90 -9.70
CA THR A 115 -5.16 11.46 -9.94
C THR A 115 -3.84 11.07 -10.57
N GLU A 116 -3.06 10.25 -9.89
CA GLU A 116 -1.80 9.70 -10.40
C GLU A 116 -2.02 8.27 -10.86
N ASN A 117 -1.41 7.90 -11.99
CA ASN A 117 -1.46 6.55 -12.54
C ASN A 117 -0.04 6.02 -12.73
N THR A 118 0.28 4.91 -12.08
CA THR A 118 1.61 4.29 -12.15
C THR A 118 1.50 2.87 -12.72
N LEU A 119 2.17 2.62 -13.84
CA LEU A 119 2.30 1.27 -14.40
C LEU A 119 3.63 0.66 -13.96
N LEU A 120 3.58 -0.48 -13.28
CA LEU A 120 4.74 -1.21 -12.78
C LEU A 120 4.83 -2.57 -13.45
N HIS A 121 6.04 -2.95 -13.88
CA HIS A 121 6.29 -4.31 -14.34
C HIS A 121 6.54 -5.22 -13.13
N ILE A 122 5.91 -6.40 -13.09
CA ILE A 122 5.96 -7.33 -11.95
C ILE A 122 7.38 -7.74 -11.59
N LYS A 123 8.30 -7.82 -12.56
CA LYS A 123 9.73 -8.10 -12.25
C LYS A 123 10.35 -7.04 -11.33
N TRP A 124 10.02 -5.76 -11.51
CA TRP A 124 10.51 -4.70 -10.63
C TRP A 124 10.06 -4.92 -9.19
N LEU A 125 8.94 -5.58 -8.95
CA LEU A 125 8.51 -5.93 -7.59
C LEU A 125 9.43 -6.98 -6.95
N TYR A 126 9.87 -7.98 -7.72
CA TYR A 126 10.59 -9.15 -7.21
C TYR A 126 12.12 -9.07 -7.29
N GLU A 127 12.68 -8.18 -8.11
CA GLU A 127 14.13 -7.89 -8.17
C GLU A 127 14.63 -7.39 -6.81
#